data_AF-A0A7X3KGZ7-F1
#
_entry.id   AF-A0A7X3KGZ7-F1
#
_cell.length_a   1.000
_cell.length_b   1.000
_cell.length_c   1.000
_cell.angle_alpha   90.00
_cell.angle_beta   90.00
_cell.angle_gamma   90.00
#
_symmetry.space_group_name_H-M   'P 1'
#
loop_
_entity.id
_entity.type
_entity.pdbx_description
1 polymer ?
#
loop_
_entity_poly.entity_id
_entity_poly.type
_entity_poly.pdbx_seq_one_letter_code
_entity_poly.pdbx_strand_id
1 'polypeptide(L)'
;MKLKELVTGKNEELFNRVAAQYKINLQPSEDEGCWSSNTDIKSKSATICWADSQHPEEAFVHELLHLDLQRMGFKRLRYGLCSADVAGQWFPIFMESLDNEFQHHKMYNQYVEMGYNPDFFYDDDDAVAIPLIINEILNQPIPNKMTLLPHYLTVTAAGVERMLPDLADIKLRFRQKCSQRVATIFDVIDAQLLKWISFNSLDAQAPITEIIRSIPHAQQTFIGFGEKSEFPNNGFFTEQPFKLK
;
A
#
# COMPACT_ATOMS: atom_id res chain seq x y z
N MET A 1 -0.30 14.38 -21.49
CA MET A 1 0.38 13.12 -21.85
C MET A 1 -0.56 12.21 -22.64
N LYS A 2 -0.09 11.43 -23.63
CA LYS A 2 -0.93 10.42 -24.31
C LYS A 2 -0.47 9.01 -23.97
N LEU A 3 -1.42 8.09 -23.77
CA LEU A 3 -1.14 6.70 -23.42
C LEU A 3 -0.11 6.02 -24.36
N LYS A 4 -0.25 6.24 -25.67
CA LYS A 4 0.67 5.69 -26.68
C LYS A 4 2.12 6.17 -26.57
N GLU A 5 2.37 7.26 -25.86
CA GLU A 5 3.72 7.81 -25.63
C GLU A 5 4.41 7.13 -24.45
N LEU A 6 3.63 6.48 -23.57
CA LEU A 6 4.11 5.77 -22.37
C LEU A 6 4.31 4.27 -22.60
N VAL A 7 3.65 3.70 -23.62
CA VAL A 7 3.82 2.30 -23.99
C VAL A 7 5.09 2.17 -24.81
N THR A 8 6.10 1.52 -24.25
CA THR A 8 7.42 1.30 -24.85
C THR A 8 7.70 -0.19 -24.98
N GLY A 9 8.77 -0.56 -25.70
CA GLY A 9 9.18 -1.96 -25.80
C GLY A 9 9.47 -2.64 -24.44
N LYS A 10 9.79 -1.88 -23.39
CA LYS A 10 10.00 -2.43 -22.03
C LYS A 10 8.70 -2.85 -21.34
N ASN A 11 7.60 -2.12 -21.57
CA ASN A 11 6.34 -2.35 -20.86
C ASN A 11 5.19 -2.85 -21.75
N GLU A 12 5.41 -2.99 -23.06
CA GLU A 12 4.36 -3.40 -24.02
C GLU A 12 3.71 -4.72 -23.64
N GLU A 13 4.47 -5.72 -23.19
CA GLU A 13 3.90 -7.00 -22.76
C GLU A 13 3.01 -6.85 -21.52
N LEU A 14 3.45 -6.08 -20.52
CA LEU A 14 2.66 -5.78 -19.32
C LEU A 14 1.38 -5.04 -19.69
N PHE A 15 1.50 -3.99 -20.50
CA PHE A 15 0.37 -3.21 -21.00
C PHE A 15 -0.64 -4.12 -21.71
N ASN A 16 -0.18 -4.98 -22.61
CA ASN A 16 -1.04 -5.89 -23.37
C ASN A 16 -1.77 -6.89 -22.46
N ARG A 17 -1.13 -7.41 -21.40
CA ARG A 17 -1.80 -8.28 -20.41
C ARG A 17 -2.92 -7.54 -19.68
N VAL A 18 -2.68 -6.32 -19.24
CA VAL A 18 -3.69 -5.51 -18.55
C VAL A 18 -4.82 -5.12 -19.51
N ALA A 19 -4.47 -4.67 -20.72
CA ALA A 19 -5.42 -4.25 -21.76
C ALA A 19 -6.31 -5.40 -22.28
N ALA A 20 -5.85 -6.65 -22.18
CA ALA A 20 -6.66 -7.82 -22.51
C ALA A 20 -7.88 -8.00 -21.58
N GLN A 21 -7.83 -7.46 -20.36
CA GLN A 21 -8.91 -7.56 -19.37
C GLN A 21 -9.64 -6.23 -19.15
N TYR A 22 -8.92 -5.11 -19.23
CA TYR A 22 -9.44 -3.79 -18.92
C TYR A 22 -9.29 -2.82 -20.09
N LYS A 23 -10.29 -1.96 -20.29
CA LYS A 23 -10.12 -0.74 -21.08
C LYS A 23 -9.35 0.28 -20.24
N ILE A 24 -8.06 0.47 -20.56
CA ILE A 24 -7.18 1.41 -19.87
C ILE A 24 -7.44 2.83 -20.37
N ASN A 25 -7.77 3.73 -19.45
CA ASN A 25 -7.93 5.17 -19.69
C ASN A 25 -6.81 5.91 -18.94
N LEU A 26 -6.32 6.97 -19.55
CA LEU A 26 -5.32 7.86 -18.96
C LEU A 26 -5.93 9.24 -18.81
N GLN A 27 -5.92 9.81 -17.61
CA GLN A 27 -6.47 11.14 -17.33
C GLN A 27 -5.56 11.92 -16.38
N PRO A 28 -5.54 13.26 -16.42
CA PRO A 28 -4.82 14.04 -15.43
C PRO A 28 -5.31 13.72 -14.01
N SER A 29 -4.40 13.71 -13.04
CA SER A 29 -4.76 13.59 -11.63
C SER A 29 -5.52 14.83 -11.16
N GLU A 30 -6.53 14.62 -10.32
CA GLU A 30 -7.20 15.69 -9.57
C GLU A 30 -6.44 16.03 -8.28
N ASP A 31 -5.63 15.08 -7.79
CA ASP A 31 -4.74 15.25 -6.65
C ASP A 31 -3.38 15.76 -7.15
N GLU A 32 -2.96 16.92 -6.64
CA GLU A 32 -1.71 17.56 -7.05
C GLU A 32 -0.52 16.63 -6.78
N GLY A 33 0.18 16.23 -7.84
CA GLY A 33 1.51 15.61 -7.74
C GLY A 33 1.57 14.08 -7.84
N CYS A 34 0.45 13.37 -7.75
CA CYS A 34 0.50 11.90 -7.59
C CYS A 34 0.04 11.15 -8.84
N TRP A 35 0.75 10.09 -9.20
CA TRP A 35 0.20 9.03 -10.05
C TRP A 35 -0.69 8.11 -9.21
N SER A 36 -1.73 7.56 -9.83
CA SER A 36 -2.56 6.56 -9.18
C SER A 36 -3.30 5.71 -10.19
N SER A 37 -3.74 4.53 -9.77
CA SER A 37 -4.53 3.61 -10.58
C SER A 37 -5.74 3.08 -9.84
N ASN A 38 -6.81 2.89 -10.61
CA ASN A 38 -8.03 2.28 -10.12
C ASN A 38 -8.69 1.41 -11.19
N THR A 39 -9.31 0.31 -10.77
CA THR A 39 -10.13 -0.54 -11.64
C THR A 39 -11.60 -0.44 -11.26
N ASP A 40 -12.47 -0.34 -12.26
CA ASP A 40 -13.88 -0.69 -12.12
C ASP A 40 -14.11 -2.08 -12.72
N ILE A 41 -14.35 -3.04 -11.83
CA ILE A 41 -14.58 -4.45 -12.18
C ILE A 41 -15.87 -4.61 -13.00
N LYS A 42 -16.92 -3.81 -12.72
CA LYS A 42 -18.22 -3.94 -13.39
C LYS A 42 -18.14 -3.46 -14.84
N SER A 43 -17.51 -2.31 -15.08
CA SER A 43 -17.33 -1.78 -16.44
C SER A 43 -16.11 -2.34 -17.16
N LYS A 44 -15.28 -3.15 -16.48
CA LYS A 44 -13.97 -3.61 -16.97
C LYS A 44 -13.13 -2.45 -17.49
N SER A 45 -13.15 -1.33 -16.76
CA SER A 45 -12.30 -0.19 -17.05
C SER A 45 -11.20 -0.09 -16.01
N ALA A 46 -10.05 0.41 -16.44
CA ALA A 46 -8.98 0.82 -15.56
C ALA A 46 -8.67 2.27 -15.89
N THR A 47 -8.41 3.07 -14.87
CA THR A 47 -8.01 4.47 -15.01
C THR A 47 -6.68 4.65 -14.34
N ILE A 48 -5.73 5.21 -15.07
CA ILE A 48 -4.47 5.73 -14.54
C ILE A 48 -4.58 7.25 -14.54
N CYS A 49 -4.44 7.83 -13.36
CA CYS A 49 -4.31 9.27 -13.17
C CYS A 49 -2.83 9.64 -13.23
N TRP A 50 -2.47 10.66 -13.99
CA TRP A 50 -1.07 11.11 -14.14
C TRP A 50 -0.88 12.52 -13.61
N ALA A 51 0.30 12.75 -13.02
CA ALA A 51 0.83 14.06 -12.70
C ALA A 51 2.12 14.33 -13.51
N ASP A 52 2.57 15.57 -13.54
CA ASP A 52 3.86 15.91 -14.17
C ASP A 52 5.00 15.25 -13.37
N SER A 53 5.78 14.39 -14.01
CA SER A 53 6.90 13.66 -13.42
C SER A 53 8.14 13.74 -14.32
N GLN A 54 9.33 13.67 -13.72
CA GLN A 54 10.60 13.56 -14.45
C GLN A 54 10.77 12.18 -15.09
N HIS A 55 10.09 11.17 -14.54
CA HIS A 55 10.18 9.76 -14.91
C HIS A 55 8.78 9.17 -15.22
N PRO A 56 8.07 9.69 -16.25
CA PRO A 56 6.67 9.35 -16.49
C PRO A 56 6.47 7.91 -17.00
N GLU A 57 7.47 7.29 -17.63
CA GLU A 57 7.39 5.88 -18.04
C GLU A 57 7.45 4.98 -16.81
N GLU A 58 8.36 5.26 -15.87
CA GLU A 58 8.52 4.56 -14.60
C GLU A 58 7.24 4.63 -13.76
N ALA A 59 6.68 5.83 -13.56
CA ALA A 59 5.43 6.03 -12.83
C ALA A 59 4.26 5.31 -13.51
N PHE A 60 4.16 5.38 -14.84
CA PHE A 60 3.15 4.64 -15.59
C PHE A 60 3.27 3.12 -15.40
N VAL A 61 4.49 2.57 -15.39
CA VAL A 61 4.70 1.13 -15.19
C VAL A 61 4.40 0.71 -13.76
N HIS A 62 4.72 1.54 -12.77
CA HIS A 62 4.32 1.33 -11.39
C HIS A 62 2.80 1.16 -11.30
N GLU A 63 2.04 2.07 -11.91
CA GLU A 63 0.58 1.97 -11.94
C GLU A 63 0.06 0.78 -12.75
N LEU A 64 0.69 0.44 -13.86
CA LEU A 64 0.35 -0.78 -14.62
C LEU A 64 0.55 -2.06 -13.81
N LEU A 65 1.58 -2.12 -12.95
CA LEU A 65 1.84 -3.28 -12.10
C LEU A 65 0.75 -3.45 -11.04
N HIS A 66 0.25 -2.37 -10.44
CA HIS A 66 -0.93 -2.41 -9.56
C HIS A 66 -2.15 -2.99 -10.29
N LEU A 67 -2.38 -2.57 -11.53
CA LEU A 67 -3.48 -3.10 -12.35
C LEU A 67 -3.27 -4.59 -12.71
N ASP A 68 -2.05 -5.03 -12.99
CA ASP A 68 -1.71 -6.43 -13.27
C ASP A 68 -1.90 -7.32 -12.04
N LEU A 69 -1.54 -6.86 -10.83
CA LEU A 69 -1.81 -7.57 -9.58
C LEU A 69 -3.32 -7.78 -9.35
N GLN A 70 -4.12 -6.73 -9.56
CA GLN A 70 -5.58 -6.81 -9.47
C GLN A 70 -6.16 -7.76 -10.53
N ARG A 71 -5.63 -7.73 -11.76
CA ARG A 71 -5.97 -8.66 -12.85
C ARG A 71 -5.74 -10.11 -12.42
N MET A 72 -4.65 -10.39 -11.72
CA MET A 72 -4.30 -11.74 -11.24
C MET A 72 -5.10 -12.18 -10.00
N GLY A 73 -5.88 -11.29 -9.39
CA GLY A 73 -6.79 -11.61 -8.29
C GLY A 73 -6.42 -11.02 -6.94
N PHE A 74 -5.44 -10.11 -6.86
CA PHE A 74 -5.22 -9.33 -5.64
C PHE A 74 -6.45 -8.46 -5.36
N LYS A 75 -6.98 -8.54 -4.13
CA LYS A 75 -8.16 -7.75 -3.71
C LYS A 75 -7.69 -6.52 -2.93
N ARG A 76 -7.84 -5.34 -3.53
CA ARG A 76 -7.49 -4.07 -2.87
C ARG A 76 -8.36 -3.82 -1.65
N LEU A 77 -7.73 -3.32 -0.59
CA LEU A 77 -8.39 -2.90 0.64
C LEU A 77 -8.90 -1.47 0.42
N ARG A 78 -10.22 -1.32 0.27
CA ARG A 78 -10.84 -0.03 -0.09
C ARG A 78 -11.31 0.75 1.12
N TYR A 79 -11.67 0.05 2.20
CA TYR A 79 -11.98 0.70 3.47
C TYR A 79 -11.79 -0.27 4.65
N GLY A 80 -11.66 0.32 5.83
CA GLY A 80 -11.59 -0.41 7.09
C GLY A 80 -12.49 0.22 8.15
N LEU A 81 -13.12 -0.61 8.98
CA LEU A 81 -13.82 -0.21 10.19
C LEU A 81 -13.12 -0.88 11.37
N CYS A 82 -12.74 -0.14 12.41
CA CYS A 82 -12.02 -0.69 13.55
C CYS A 82 -12.49 -0.05 14.87
N SER A 83 -12.82 -0.87 15.86
CA SER A 83 -13.20 -0.39 17.21
C SER A 83 -12.07 0.34 17.96
N ALA A 84 -10.81 0.11 17.59
CA ALA A 84 -9.68 0.81 18.19
C ALA A 84 -9.52 2.25 17.66
N ASP A 85 -10.14 2.59 16.53
CA ASP A 85 -10.06 3.92 15.93
C ASP A 85 -11.35 4.71 16.12
N VAL A 86 -11.63 5.05 17.38
CA VAL A 86 -12.86 5.76 17.78
C VAL A 86 -13.03 7.10 17.06
N ALA A 87 -11.91 7.78 16.77
CA ALA A 87 -11.92 9.07 16.08
C ALA A 87 -11.82 8.96 14.54
N GLY A 88 -11.57 7.76 14.01
CA GLY A 88 -11.40 7.52 12.57
C GLY A 88 -10.15 8.18 11.97
N GLN A 89 -9.09 8.37 12.77
CA GLN A 89 -7.96 9.23 12.40
C GLN A 89 -6.74 8.47 11.86
N TRP A 90 -6.57 7.20 12.23
CA TRP A 90 -5.33 6.48 11.93
C TRP A 90 -5.55 5.18 11.17
N PHE A 91 -6.69 4.51 11.37
CA PHE A 91 -6.95 3.21 10.78
C PHE A 91 -7.17 3.28 9.27
N PRO A 92 -7.90 4.27 8.70
CA PRO A 92 -8.00 4.41 7.25
C PRO A 92 -6.62 4.60 6.58
N ILE A 93 -5.80 5.48 7.12
CA ILE A 93 -4.43 5.76 6.61
C ILE A 93 -3.57 4.49 6.73
N PHE A 94 -3.63 3.82 7.88
CA PHE A 94 -2.91 2.56 8.07
C PHE A 94 -3.34 1.49 7.07
N MET A 95 -4.63 1.36 6.78
CA MET A 95 -5.15 0.39 5.83
C MET A 95 -4.72 0.69 4.39
N GLU A 96 -4.70 1.97 4.02
CA GLU A 96 -4.21 2.42 2.72
C GLU A 96 -2.71 2.14 2.57
N SER A 97 -1.88 2.53 3.55
CA SER A 97 -0.45 2.22 3.54
C SER A 97 -0.21 0.70 3.52
N LEU A 98 -1.04 -0.09 4.21
CA LEU A 98 -0.92 -1.55 4.25
C LEU A 98 -1.29 -2.18 2.91
N ASP A 99 -2.39 -1.75 2.27
CA ASP A 99 -2.77 -2.17 0.91
C ASP A 99 -1.63 -1.89 -0.08
N ASN A 100 -1.04 -0.69 0.03
CA ASN A 100 -0.01 -0.24 -0.88
C ASN A 100 1.27 -1.08 -0.73
N GLU A 101 1.79 -1.20 0.50
CA GLU A 101 3.02 -1.95 0.72
C GLU A 101 2.89 -3.45 0.42
N PHE A 102 1.72 -4.04 0.65
CA PHE A 102 1.50 -5.43 0.24
C PHE A 102 1.59 -5.60 -1.28
N GLN A 103 1.08 -4.65 -2.07
CA GLN A 103 1.22 -4.68 -3.52
C GLN A 103 2.67 -4.42 -3.96
N HIS A 104 3.32 -3.42 -3.37
CA HIS A 104 4.71 -3.06 -3.64
C HIS A 104 5.65 -4.26 -3.50
N HIS A 105 5.52 -5.03 -2.42
CA HIS A 105 6.30 -6.26 -2.19
C HIS A 105 6.07 -7.36 -3.24
N LYS A 106 4.95 -7.34 -3.96
CA LYS A 106 4.67 -8.29 -5.06
C LYS A 106 5.13 -7.81 -6.42
N MET A 107 5.27 -6.50 -6.61
CA MET A 107 5.61 -5.93 -7.92
C MET A 107 7.05 -5.43 -8.05
N TYR A 108 7.73 -5.12 -6.93
CA TYR A 108 9.06 -4.52 -6.95
C TYR A 108 10.09 -5.34 -7.76
N ASN A 109 10.16 -6.66 -7.54
CA ASN A 109 11.09 -7.50 -8.29
C ASN A 109 10.78 -7.50 -9.78
N GLN A 110 9.50 -7.56 -10.15
CA GLN A 110 9.09 -7.51 -11.55
C GLN A 110 9.48 -6.17 -12.20
N TYR A 111 9.30 -5.05 -11.50
CA TYR A 111 9.72 -3.73 -11.97
C TYR A 111 11.23 -3.69 -12.28
N VAL A 112 12.05 -4.23 -11.37
CA VAL A 112 13.51 -4.31 -11.55
C VAL A 112 13.89 -5.27 -12.68
N GLU A 113 13.24 -6.44 -12.77
CA GLU A 113 13.46 -7.44 -13.84
C GLU A 113 13.11 -6.89 -15.23
N MET A 114 12.14 -5.98 -15.34
CA MET A 114 11.82 -5.24 -16.55
C MET A 114 12.89 -4.19 -16.94
N GLY A 115 13.92 -4.01 -16.11
CA GLY A 115 15.06 -3.13 -16.38
C GLY A 115 14.77 -1.66 -16.09
N TYR A 116 13.83 -1.37 -15.20
CA TYR A 116 13.63 -0.02 -14.66
C TYR A 116 14.55 0.25 -13.47
N ASN A 117 14.85 1.53 -13.23
CA ASN A 117 15.74 1.93 -12.14
C ASN A 117 14.99 1.79 -10.80
N PRO A 118 15.43 0.92 -9.86
CA PRO A 118 14.76 0.74 -8.57
C PRO A 118 14.62 2.03 -7.76
N ASP A 119 15.46 3.03 -8.01
CA ASP A 119 15.42 4.30 -7.27
C ASP A 119 14.20 5.16 -7.65
N PHE A 120 13.53 4.87 -8.79
CA PHE A 120 12.32 5.56 -9.25
C PHE A 120 11.03 4.76 -8.99
N PHE A 121 11.10 3.68 -8.21
CA PHE A 121 9.90 2.90 -7.89
C PHE A 121 8.92 3.67 -6.98
N TYR A 122 9.41 4.67 -6.26
CA TYR A 122 8.73 5.44 -5.21
C TYR A 122 8.75 6.97 -5.48
N ASP A 123 9.00 7.37 -6.73
CA ASP A 123 9.45 8.72 -7.14
C ASP A 123 8.42 9.85 -6.95
N ASP A 124 7.16 9.54 -6.66
CA ASP A 124 6.09 10.54 -6.62
C ASP A 124 5.95 11.26 -5.26
N ASP A 125 6.14 10.57 -4.11
CA ASP A 125 5.98 11.17 -2.75
C ASP A 125 6.96 10.63 -1.68
N ASP A 126 7.42 9.40 -1.81
CA ASP A 126 8.13 8.69 -0.74
C ASP A 126 9.60 9.15 -0.56
N ALA A 127 10.20 9.72 -1.61
CA ALA A 127 11.51 10.36 -1.53
C ALA A 127 11.54 11.54 -0.53
N VAL A 128 10.39 12.18 -0.29
CA VAL A 128 10.21 13.25 0.71
C VAL A 128 9.74 12.67 2.06
N ALA A 129 8.93 11.62 2.03
CA ALA A 129 8.35 11.00 3.23
C ALA A 129 9.42 10.43 4.17
N ILE A 130 10.45 9.77 3.64
CA ILE A 130 11.51 9.14 4.45
C ILE A 130 12.29 10.17 5.30
N PRO A 131 12.85 11.26 4.72
CA PRO A 131 13.47 12.32 5.51
C PRO A 131 12.53 12.93 6.56
N LEU A 132 11.25 13.14 6.22
CA LEU A 132 10.25 13.71 7.14
C LEU A 132 9.97 12.76 8.32
N ILE A 133 9.83 11.46 8.06
CA ILE A 133 9.64 10.43 9.11
C ILE A 133 10.84 10.44 10.08
N ILE A 134 12.06 10.41 9.54
CA ILE A 134 13.29 10.27 10.32
C ILE A 134 13.62 11.54 11.10
N ASN A 135 13.46 12.71 10.48
CA ASN A 135 13.92 13.98 11.04
C ASN A 135 12.83 14.72 11.83
N GLU A 136 11.55 14.50 11.53
CA GLU A 136 10.46 15.26 12.13
C GLU A 136 9.59 14.35 13.01
N ILE A 137 9.02 13.29 12.46
CA ILE A 137 8.04 12.45 13.18
C ILE A 137 8.69 11.74 14.36
N LEU A 138 9.81 11.07 14.13
CA LEU A 138 10.52 10.35 15.20
C LEU A 138 11.15 11.29 16.23
N ASN A 139 11.28 12.58 15.94
CA ASN A 139 11.89 13.55 16.86
C ASN A 139 10.86 14.35 17.68
N GLN A 140 9.58 14.32 17.31
CA GLN A 140 8.52 15.03 18.02
C GLN A 140 7.75 14.13 19.02
N PRO A 141 7.07 14.72 20.02
CA PRO A 141 6.11 14.01 20.84
C PRO A 141 4.91 13.53 20.01
N ILE A 142 4.53 12.27 20.18
CA ILE A 142 3.42 11.65 19.45
C ILE A 142 2.30 11.33 20.45
N PRO A 143 1.18 12.07 20.44
CA PRO A 143 0.08 11.88 21.39
C PRO A 143 -0.61 10.52 21.24
N ASN A 144 -0.92 10.12 20.00
CA ASN A 144 -1.49 8.82 19.69
C ASN A 144 -0.44 7.94 19.03
N LYS A 145 0.09 6.95 19.75
CA LYS A 145 1.14 6.06 19.22
C LYS A 145 0.68 5.19 18.05
N MET A 146 -0.63 5.01 17.84
CA MET A 146 -1.15 4.27 16.69
C MET A 146 -0.91 4.98 15.36
N THR A 147 -0.71 6.31 15.37
CA THR A 147 -0.37 7.05 14.15
C THR A 147 1.04 6.72 13.64
N LEU A 148 1.86 6.01 14.43
CA LEU A 148 3.16 5.51 13.96
C LEU A 148 3.03 4.32 13.01
N LEU A 149 1.91 3.57 13.04
CA LEU A 149 1.75 2.37 12.21
C LEU A 149 1.87 2.66 10.70
N PRO A 150 1.16 3.64 10.11
CA PRO A 150 1.33 3.95 8.69
C PRO A 150 2.77 4.37 8.35
N HIS A 151 3.41 5.20 9.19
CA HIS A 151 4.81 5.59 8.99
C HIS A 151 5.80 4.42 9.12
N TYR A 152 5.48 3.42 9.96
CA TYR A 152 6.32 2.24 10.07
C TYR A 152 6.28 1.41 8.78
N LEU A 153 5.16 1.40 8.05
CA LEU A 153 5.06 0.69 6.78
C LEU A 153 6.00 1.24 5.71
N THR A 154 6.23 2.57 5.68
CA THR A 154 7.23 3.20 4.80
C THR A 154 8.65 2.68 5.05
N VAL A 155 9.02 2.37 6.29
CA VAL A 155 10.34 1.76 6.60
C VAL A 155 10.33 0.23 6.50
N THR A 156 9.24 -0.34 6.01
CA THR A 156 9.16 -1.76 5.59
C THR A 156 8.94 -1.89 4.09
N ALA A 157 9.05 -0.79 3.36
CA ALA A 157 8.76 -0.71 1.94
C ALA A 157 9.71 -1.59 1.10
N ALA A 158 9.26 -1.99 -0.09
CA ALA A 158 10.00 -2.92 -0.95
C ALA A 158 11.30 -2.27 -1.49
N GLY A 159 12.46 -2.82 -1.15
CA GLY A 159 13.75 -2.25 -1.58
C GLY A 159 14.19 -1.01 -0.79
N VAL A 160 13.52 -0.71 0.34
CA VAL A 160 13.85 0.41 1.23
C VAL A 160 15.29 0.35 1.75
N GLU A 161 15.91 -0.83 1.85
CA GLU A 161 17.30 -0.99 2.28
C GLU A 161 18.30 -0.23 1.39
N ARG A 162 17.93 0.02 0.13
CA ARG A 162 18.75 0.82 -0.81
C ARG A 162 18.71 2.30 -0.48
N MET A 163 17.58 2.77 0.02
CA MET A 163 17.35 4.17 0.38
C MET A 163 17.83 4.47 1.80
N LEU A 164 17.79 3.47 2.69
CA LEU A 164 18.07 3.60 4.12
C LEU A 164 19.17 2.64 4.59
N PRO A 165 20.45 3.04 4.50
CA PRO A 165 21.57 2.21 4.96
C PRO A 165 21.57 1.95 6.48
N ASP A 166 20.87 2.77 7.26
CA ASP A 166 20.70 2.69 8.72
C ASP A 166 19.32 2.15 9.13
N LEU A 167 18.64 1.40 8.26
CA LEU A 167 17.27 0.90 8.46
C LEU A 167 17.04 0.24 9.82
N ALA A 168 18.00 -0.54 10.32
CA ALA A 168 17.90 -1.20 11.61
C ALA A 168 17.82 -0.22 12.79
N ASP A 169 18.57 0.89 12.74
CA ASP A 169 18.52 1.95 13.75
C ASP A 169 17.18 2.68 13.68
N ILE A 170 16.70 3.01 12.47
CA ILE A 170 15.40 3.66 12.27
C ILE A 170 14.27 2.80 12.84
N LYS A 171 14.24 1.50 12.52
CA LYS A 171 13.28 0.54 13.07
C LYS A 171 13.36 0.42 14.60
N LEU A 172 14.55 0.56 15.18
CA LEU A 172 14.74 0.61 16.63
C LEU A 172 14.15 1.90 17.24
N ARG A 173 14.36 3.06 16.59
CA ARG A 173 13.81 4.35 17.03
C ARG A 173 12.28 4.34 17.07
N PHE A 174 11.61 3.71 16.10
CA PHE A 174 10.15 3.49 16.15
C PHE A 174 9.72 2.73 17.41
N ARG A 175 10.40 1.62 17.73
CA ARG A 175 10.12 0.81 18.92
C ARG A 175 10.32 1.61 20.22
N GLN A 176 11.37 2.43 20.28
CA GLN A 176 11.66 3.28 21.44
C GLN A 176 10.67 4.44 21.62
N LYS A 177 9.95 4.86 20.57
CA LYS A 177 9.00 5.99 20.60
C LYS A 177 7.61 5.63 21.12
N CYS A 178 7.34 4.36 21.36
CA CYS A 178 6.04 3.86 21.78
C CYS A 178 6.14 2.95 23.01
N SER A 179 5.00 2.48 23.53
CA SER A 179 4.98 1.50 24.60
C SER A 179 5.38 0.12 24.08
N GLN A 180 5.85 -0.77 24.94
CA GLN A 180 6.18 -2.15 24.57
C GLN A 180 5.04 -2.84 23.81
N ARG A 181 3.78 -2.55 24.17
CA ARG A 181 2.57 -3.10 23.54
C ARG A 181 2.40 -2.63 22.09
N VAL A 182 2.79 -1.41 21.75
CA VAL A 182 2.77 -0.92 20.36
C VAL A 182 3.99 -1.44 19.61
N ALA A 183 5.15 -1.51 20.26
CA ALA A 183 6.36 -2.06 19.65
C ALA A 183 6.17 -3.51 19.17
N THR A 184 5.40 -4.34 19.90
CA THR A 184 5.08 -5.70 19.44
C THR A 184 4.24 -5.75 18.17
N ILE A 185 3.48 -4.70 17.84
CA ILE A 185 2.74 -4.61 16.57
C ILE A 185 3.72 -4.51 15.40
N PHE A 186 4.79 -3.73 15.55
CA PHE A 186 5.84 -3.62 14.54
C PHE A 186 6.53 -4.95 14.26
N ASP A 187 6.78 -5.75 15.31
CA ASP A 187 7.35 -7.09 15.15
C ASP A 187 6.39 -8.04 14.40
N VAL A 188 5.08 -7.91 14.63
CA VAL A 188 4.07 -8.66 13.87
C VAL A 188 4.01 -8.20 12.42
N ILE A 189 4.06 -6.89 12.14
CA ILE A 189 4.12 -6.35 10.78
C ILE A 189 5.33 -6.92 10.04
N ASP A 190 6.53 -6.82 10.61
CA ASP A 190 7.76 -7.36 10.02
C ASP A 190 7.60 -8.87 9.71
N ALA A 191 7.10 -9.65 10.67
CA ALA A 191 6.93 -11.09 10.50
C ALA A 191 5.89 -11.46 9.41
N GLN A 192 4.78 -10.72 9.32
CA GLN A 192 3.73 -11.00 8.34
C GLN A 192 4.11 -10.52 6.93
N LEU A 193 4.86 -9.42 6.81
CA LEU A 193 5.43 -8.98 5.53
C LEU A 193 6.45 -9.98 5.00
N LEU A 194 7.36 -10.47 5.85
CA LEU A 194 8.32 -11.51 5.43
C LEU A 194 7.61 -12.78 4.92
N LYS A 195 6.55 -13.22 5.61
CA LYS A 195 5.71 -14.33 5.14
C LYS A 195 5.04 -13.99 3.81
N TRP A 196 4.43 -12.82 3.71
CA TRP A 196 3.76 -12.36 2.50
C TRP A 196 4.69 -12.37 1.29
N ILE A 197 5.89 -11.82 1.41
CA ILE A 197 6.92 -11.81 0.36
C ILE A 197 7.21 -13.25 -0.12
N SER A 198 7.40 -14.18 0.81
CA SER A 198 7.72 -15.59 0.49
C SER A 198 6.56 -16.42 -0.06
N PHE A 199 5.31 -15.95 0.06
CA PHE A 199 4.12 -16.75 -0.25
C PHE A 199 3.63 -16.50 -1.68
N ASN A 200 3.44 -17.56 -2.47
CA ASN A 200 2.98 -17.46 -3.86
C ASN A 200 1.45 -17.34 -3.98
N SER A 201 0.84 -16.48 -3.16
CA SER A 201 -0.59 -16.16 -3.20
C SER A 201 -0.79 -14.66 -3.32
N LEU A 202 -1.94 -14.26 -3.87
CA LEU A 202 -2.42 -12.87 -3.89
C LEU A 202 -3.51 -12.60 -2.85
N ASP A 203 -3.86 -13.61 -2.05
CA ASP A 203 -4.78 -13.45 -0.93
C ASP A 203 -4.03 -12.96 0.32
N ALA A 204 -4.11 -11.65 0.57
CA ALA A 204 -3.50 -11.00 1.72
C ALA A 204 -4.34 -11.11 3.01
N GLN A 205 -5.51 -11.76 2.98
CA GLN A 205 -6.43 -11.78 4.13
C GLN A 205 -5.77 -12.33 5.41
N ALA A 206 -5.05 -13.44 5.32
CA ALA A 206 -4.41 -14.07 6.46
C ALA A 206 -3.34 -13.18 7.13
N PRO A 207 -2.31 -12.69 6.42
CA PRO A 207 -1.32 -11.80 7.05
C PRO A 207 -1.92 -10.51 7.58
N ILE A 208 -2.88 -9.90 6.87
CA ILE A 208 -3.57 -8.70 7.35
C ILE A 208 -4.35 -8.98 8.65
N THR A 209 -5.07 -10.10 8.71
CA THR A 209 -5.83 -10.51 9.90
C THR A 209 -4.92 -10.60 11.13
N GLU A 210 -3.73 -11.19 10.98
CA GLU A 210 -2.78 -11.33 12.08
C GLU A 210 -2.19 -9.98 12.51
N ILE A 211 -1.91 -9.08 11.58
CA ILE A 211 -1.49 -7.70 11.89
C ILE A 211 -2.59 -7.00 12.69
N ILE A 212 -3.85 -7.01 12.23
CA ILE A 212 -4.95 -6.34 12.91
C ILE A 212 -5.19 -6.92 14.31
N ARG A 213 -5.14 -8.25 14.48
CA ARG A 213 -5.32 -8.90 15.79
C ARG A 213 -4.26 -8.50 16.81
N SER A 214 -3.08 -8.11 16.36
CA SER A 214 -2.04 -7.59 17.27
C SER A 214 -2.38 -6.20 17.82
N ILE A 215 -3.32 -5.48 17.20
CA ILE A 215 -3.72 -4.14 17.60
C ILE A 215 -4.65 -4.20 18.83
N PRO A 216 -4.29 -3.50 19.92
CA PRO A 216 -5.16 -3.35 21.09
C PRO A 216 -6.55 -2.85 20.74
N HIS A 217 -7.58 -3.51 21.28
CA HIS A 217 -8.99 -3.08 21.17
C HIS A 217 -9.57 -3.11 19.74
N ALA A 218 -8.93 -3.81 18.81
CA ALA A 218 -9.36 -3.96 17.42
C ALA A 218 -10.28 -5.18 17.16
N GLN A 219 -10.95 -5.71 18.19
CA GLN A 219 -11.74 -6.95 18.09
C GLN A 219 -12.95 -6.83 17.14
N GLN A 220 -13.45 -5.61 16.93
CA GLN A 220 -14.49 -5.34 15.94
C GLN A 220 -13.85 -4.64 14.76
N THR A 221 -13.22 -5.42 13.90
CA THR A 221 -12.62 -4.92 12.66
C THR A 221 -13.15 -5.63 11.43
N PHE A 222 -13.53 -4.84 10.43
CA PHE A 222 -13.95 -5.30 9.11
C PHE A 222 -13.13 -4.57 8.04
N ILE A 223 -12.67 -5.31 7.05
CA ILE A 223 -11.91 -4.80 5.91
C ILE A 223 -12.72 -5.09 4.65
N GLY A 224 -13.05 -4.04 3.90
CA GLY A 224 -13.86 -4.14 2.70
C GLY A 224 -13.05 -3.99 1.41
N PHE A 225 -13.49 -4.70 0.37
CA PHE A 225 -12.86 -4.68 -0.97
C PHE A 225 -13.54 -3.71 -1.96
N GLY A 226 -14.61 -3.04 -1.53
CA GLY A 226 -15.41 -2.14 -2.36
C GLY A 226 -15.92 -0.96 -1.56
N GLU A 227 -17.21 -0.65 -1.64
CA GLU A 227 -17.78 0.50 -0.93
C GLU A 227 -18.27 0.12 0.48
N LYS A 228 -18.32 1.12 1.38
CA LYS A 228 -18.85 0.93 2.74
C LYS A 228 -20.32 0.45 2.75
N SER A 229 -21.09 0.81 1.74
CA SER A 229 -22.48 0.37 1.51
C SER A 229 -22.61 -1.15 1.34
N GLU A 230 -21.52 -1.84 1.00
CA GLU A 230 -21.49 -3.28 0.75
C GLU A 230 -21.18 -4.11 2.02
N PHE A 231 -21.02 -3.47 3.18
CA PHE A 231 -20.87 -4.17 4.46
C PHE A 231 -22.11 -5.05 4.76
N PRO A 232 -21.93 -6.28 5.26
CA PRO A 232 -20.67 -7.00 5.52
C PRO A 232 -20.28 -7.97 4.38
N ASN A 233 -20.90 -7.85 3.21
CA ASN A 233 -20.88 -8.90 2.18
C ASN A 233 -19.66 -8.84 1.25
N ASN A 234 -18.96 -7.71 1.17
CA ASN A 234 -17.78 -7.54 0.32
C ASN A 234 -16.52 -7.21 1.13
N GLY A 235 -16.02 -8.20 1.87
CA GLY A 235 -14.87 -8.05 2.76
C GLY A 235 -14.71 -9.22 3.72
N PHE A 236 -13.98 -8.98 4.81
CA PHE A 236 -13.80 -9.96 5.87
C PHE A 236 -13.70 -9.31 7.26
N PHE A 237 -14.14 -10.06 8.26
CA PHE A 237 -13.89 -9.76 9.67
C PHE A 237 -12.52 -10.32 10.08
N THR A 238 -11.75 -9.56 10.85
CA THR A 238 -10.49 -10.06 11.40
C THR A 238 -10.70 -10.90 12.67
N GLU A 239 -11.83 -10.70 13.35
CA GLU A 239 -12.28 -11.53 14.46
C GLU A 239 -13.79 -11.80 14.36
N GLN A 240 -14.56 -11.46 15.41
CA GLN A 240 -15.97 -11.78 15.51
C GLN A 240 -16.81 -10.82 14.65
N PRO A 241 -17.82 -11.33 13.92
CA PRO A 241 -18.77 -10.48 13.21
C PRO A 241 -19.46 -9.47 14.12
N PHE A 242 -19.67 -8.25 13.62
CA PHE A 242 -20.41 -7.20 14.32
C PHE A 242 -21.41 -6.51 13.37
N LYS A 243 -22.26 -5.65 13.92
CA LYS A 243 -23.23 -4.86 13.17
C LYS A 243 -22.90 -3.37 13.29
N LEU A 244 -23.15 -2.62 12.22
CA LEU A 244 -23.13 -1.16 12.28
C LEU A 244 -24.38 -0.69 13.05
N LYS A 245 -24.21 0.36 13.85
CA LYS A 245 -25.32 1.04 14.54
C LYS A 245 -25.98 2.05 13.61
#